data_AF-A0A2E7MBG5-F1
#
_entry.id   AF-A0A2E7MBG5-F1
#
_cell.length_a   1.000
_cell.length_b   1.000
_cell.length_c   1.000
_cell.angle_alpha   90.00
_cell.angle_beta   90.00
_cell.angle_gamma   90.00
#
_symmetry.space_group_name_H-M   'P 1'
#
loop_
_entity.id
_entity.type
_entity.pdbx_description
1 polymer ?
#
loop_
_entity_poly.entity_id
_entity_poly.type
_entity_poly.pdbx_seq_one_letter_code
_entity_poly.pdbx_strand_id
1 'polypeptide(L)'
;MVDLPRGVPFIDLLVPPGSGPLTEDIQTRIDLLDGGNWRVVADDGEMERSSLPMQPVRGGNDRYWIYRQQPFRPGESFEAPVSLCLEVARQSQASCSAAGVAGLYAWAFVLFEDIHYFHGLLLLDWLYNPRLSASGEVLESEDPEEARAELEAKVGVFTRLWTKQRSQALGARLPPGAIHEMDGLQAVSLLGPGGSFDPRFWQAMAMQLVLPQVRALAAAAAGEAPPPQSAAAGEAASSSAAPGAAVHAGAAAAPMPGQPPQSSAPSLTPGLGSSAMGAAAAVSQPPPPPSDGLTPLARAERAAREQALKLAEAGSEALEPEPADQPEPTGPLLVWRDGPQGPVVWVPSERYDDGILRELRAGQRDALPRGERPGSEVFDRWIDSGAHFVTEVTFLSRLFLDNTPLHKAGFDEACDSEGPYGALDCHLPRVAPVRAVLVPPSGDTGRRILVSSNKALTAADVVGLTVP
;
A
#
# COMPACT_ATOMS: atom_id res chain seq x y z
N MET A 1 -12.88 -19.79 0.72
CA MET A 1 -12.07 -18.59 0.36
C MET A 1 -10.64 -19.06 0.33
N VAL A 2 -9.92 -18.82 -0.77
CA VAL A 2 -8.52 -19.28 -0.87
C VAL A 2 -7.71 -18.63 0.24
N ASP A 3 -7.01 -19.45 1.02
CA ASP A 3 -6.16 -18.99 2.11
C ASP A 3 -4.87 -18.41 1.52
N LEU A 4 -4.94 -17.15 1.09
CA LEU A 4 -3.80 -16.43 0.55
C LEU A 4 -2.88 -16.02 1.72
N PRO A 5 -1.56 -16.28 1.64
CA PRO A 5 -0.64 -15.89 2.71
C PRO A 5 -0.72 -14.37 2.97
N ARG A 6 -0.87 -13.99 4.23
CA ARG A 6 -0.99 -12.58 4.60
C ARG A 6 0.23 -11.78 4.15
N GLY A 7 -0.01 -10.61 3.57
CA GLY A 7 1.04 -9.68 3.16
C GLY A 7 1.62 -9.95 1.77
N VAL A 8 1.15 -10.97 1.04
CA VAL A 8 1.61 -11.18 -0.34
C VAL A 8 0.88 -10.24 -1.31
N PRO A 9 1.57 -9.71 -2.33
CA PRO A 9 0.91 -9.12 -3.48
C PRO A 9 0.00 -10.15 -4.14
N PHE A 10 -1.21 -9.73 -4.49
CA PHE A 10 -2.13 -10.55 -5.26
C PHE A 10 -2.92 -9.71 -6.26
N ILE A 11 -3.42 -10.38 -7.28
CA ILE A 11 -4.25 -9.85 -8.34
C ILE A 11 -5.54 -10.66 -8.32
N ASP A 12 -6.66 -9.96 -8.21
CA ASP A 12 -8.00 -10.52 -8.31
C ASP A 12 -8.55 -10.23 -9.70
N LEU A 13 -9.02 -11.26 -10.40
CA LEU A 13 -9.48 -11.18 -11.78
C LEU A 13 -10.90 -11.71 -11.90
N LEU A 14 -11.78 -10.95 -12.55
CA LEU A 14 -13.10 -11.39 -13.00
C LEU A 14 -13.10 -11.51 -14.52
N VAL A 15 -13.15 -12.74 -15.01
CA VAL A 15 -13.02 -13.06 -16.44
C VAL A 15 -14.32 -13.67 -17.00
N PRO A 16 -14.54 -13.64 -18.32
CA PRO A 16 -15.73 -14.25 -18.91
C PRO A 16 -15.89 -15.73 -18.53
N PRO A 17 -17.12 -16.24 -18.35
CA PRO A 17 -17.36 -17.64 -18.00
C PRO A 17 -16.81 -18.61 -19.04
N GLY A 18 -16.32 -19.76 -18.58
CA GLY A 18 -15.71 -20.77 -19.43
C GLY A 18 -14.24 -20.48 -19.74
N SER A 19 -13.64 -19.52 -19.04
CA SER A 19 -12.21 -19.21 -19.13
C SER A 19 -11.34 -20.24 -18.42
N GLY A 20 -11.93 -21.19 -17.67
CA GLY A 20 -11.24 -22.27 -16.93
C GLY A 20 -9.97 -22.84 -17.61
N PRO A 21 -10.02 -23.26 -18.89
CA PRO A 21 -8.85 -23.77 -19.62
C PRO A 21 -7.68 -22.79 -19.75
N LEU A 22 -7.91 -21.48 -19.61
CA LEU A 22 -6.88 -20.44 -19.65
C LEU A 22 -6.01 -20.42 -18.38
N THR A 23 -6.38 -21.13 -17.30
CA THR A 23 -5.61 -21.09 -16.05
C THR A 23 -4.17 -21.58 -16.25
N GLU A 24 -3.98 -22.68 -16.97
CA GLU A 24 -2.64 -23.23 -17.28
C GLU A 24 -1.86 -22.30 -18.22
N ASP A 25 -2.55 -21.68 -19.18
CA ASP A 25 -1.95 -20.71 -20.10
C ASP A 25 -1.51 -19.43 -19.36
N ILE A 26 -2.35 -18.93 -18.44
CA ILE A 26 -2.06 -17.76 -17.60
C ILE A 26 -0.88 -18.08 -16.69
N GLN A 27 -0.87 -19.23 -16.01
CA GLN A 27 0.25 -19.66 -15.16
C GLN A 27 1.55 -19.75 -15.96
N THR A 28 1.53 -20.43 -17.10
CA THR A 28 2.72 -20.60 -17.97
C THR A 28 3.30 -19.25 -18.39
N ARG A 29 2.44 -18.27 -18.71
CA ARG A 29 2.89 -16.93 -19.10
C ARG A 29 3.48 -16.15 -17.95
N ILE A 30 2.86 -16.22 -16.77
CA ILE A 30 3.40 -15.56 -15.58
C ILE A 30 4.77 -16.16 -15.22
N ASP A 31 4.93 -17.48 -15.35
CA ASP A 31 6.21 -18.15 -15.13
C ASP A 31 7.30 -17.65 -16.09
N LEU A 32 6.93 -17.35 -17.35
CA LEU A 32 7.84 -16.77 -18.34
C LEU A 32 8.19 -15.30 -18.04
N LEU A 33 7.30 -14.54 -17.40
CA LEU A 33 7.51 -13.11 -17.09
C LEU A 33 8.32 -12.89 -15.82
N ASP A 34 8.06 -13.67 -14.76
CA ASP A 34 8.62 -13.43 -13.43
C ASP A 34 9.21 -14.68 -12.76
N GLY A 35 9.66 -15.65 -13.57
CA GLY A 35 10.47 -16.78 -13.12
C GLY A 35 9.79 -17.72 -12.13
N GLY A 36 8.46 -17.82 -12.19
CA GLY A 36 7.69 -18.75 -11.36
C GLY A 36 7.44 -18.29 -9.93
N ASN A 37 7.54 -17.00 -9.62
CA ASN A 37 7.26 -16.45 -8.29
C ASN A 37 5.77 -16.26 -7.96
N TRP A 38 4.89 -16.46 -8.95
CA TRP A 38 3.45 -16.25 -8.79
C TRP A 38 2.68 -17.55 -9.04
N ARG A 39 1.51 -17.65 -8.42
CA ARG A 39 0.60 -18.79 -8.58
C ARG A 39 -0.79 -18.30 -8.93
N VAL A 40 -1.40 -18.95 -9.90
CA VAL A 40 -2.77 -18.74 -10.33
C VAL A 40 -3.65 -19.79 -9.66
N VAL A 41 -4.71 -19.34 -9.02
CA VAL A 41 -5.73 -20.19 -8.41
C VAL A 41 -7.07 -19.78 -8.99
N ALA A 42 -7.74 -20.72 -9.62
CA ALA A 42 -9.14 -20.58 -10.02
C ALA A 42 -10.02 -20.73 -8.78
N ASP A 43 -11.05 -19.90 -8.68
CA ASP A 43 -12.14 -20.14 -7.76
C ASP A 43 -12.85 -21.43 -8.15
N ASP A 44 -12.89 -22.39 -7.24
CA ASP A 44 -13.45 -23.74 -7.42
C ASP A 44 -14.99 -23.76 -7.38
N GLY A 45 -15.61 -22.58 -7.29
CA GLY A 45 -17.06 -22.42 -7.18
C GLY A 45 -17.58 -22.62 -5.75
N GLU A 46 -16.73 -22.90 -4.76
CA GLU A 46 -17.18 -22.93 -3.36
C GLU A 46 -17.69 -21.55 -2.91
N MET A 47 -17.17 -20.47 -3.47
CA MET A 47 -17.74 -19.14 -3.23
C MET A 47 -19.14 -18.96 -3.80
N GLU A 48 -19.54 -19.69 -4.86
CA GLU A 48 -20.93 -19.65 -5.34
C GLU A 48 -21.90 -20.34 -4.39
N ARG A 49 -21.40 -21.24 -3.53
CA ARG A 49 -22.19 -21.87 -2.47
C ARG A 49 -22.23 -21.03 -1.19
N SER A 50 -21.43 -19.97 -1.13
CA SER A 50 -21.43 -19.01 -0.03
C SER A 50 -22.68 -18.16 -0.10
N SER A 51 -23.36 -17.96 1.03
CA SER A 51 -24.46 -16.98 1.17
C SER A 51 -23.97 -15.53 1.07
N LEU A 52 -22.67 -15.30 0.83
CA LEU A 52 -22.05 -14.00 0.85
C LEU A 52 -22.20 -13.23 -0.49
N PRO A 53 -22.30 -11.89 -0.46
CA PRO A 53 -22.61 -11.04 -1.62
C PRO A 53 -21.50 -10.88 -2.68
N MET A 54 -20.55 -11.81 -2.76
CA MET A 54 -19.52 -11.77 -3.81
C MET A 54 -20.06 -12.24 -5.16
N GLN A 55 -21.10 -13.09 -5.18
CA GLN A 55 -21.79 -13.55 -6.39
C GLN A 55 -22.29 -12.40 -7.29
N PRO A 56 -23.00 -11.40 -6.74
CA PRO A 56 -23.41 -10.23 -7.49
C PRO A 56 -22.22 -9.63 -8.27
N VAL A 57 -21.11 -9.32 -7.60
CA VAL A 57 -19.91 -8.72 -8.24
C VAL A 57 -19.31 -9.58 -9.35
N ARG A 58 -19.46 -10.91 -9.30
CA ARG A 58 -19.04 -11.80 -10.40
C ARG A 58 -19.93 -11.67 -11.63
N GLY A 59 -21.24 -11.48 -11.46
CA GLY A 59 -22.16 -11.37 -12.61
C GLY A 59 -22.12 -12.58 -13.57
N GLY A 60 -21.76 -13.77 -13.08
CA GLY A 60 -21.55 -14.97 -13.90
C GLY A 60 -20.13 -15.16 -14.45
N ASN A 61 -19.19 -14.29 -14.09
CA ASN A 61 -17.77 -14.41 -14.44
C ASN A 61 -17.03 -15.47 -13.60
N ASP A 62 -16.04 -16.10 -14.23
CA ASP A 62 -15.06 -16.91 -13.51
C ASP A 62 -14.11 -15.97 -12.74
N ARG A 63 -13.60 -16.42 -11.60
CA ARG A 63 -12.69 -15.63 -10.78
C ARG A 63 -11.35 -16.32 -10.62
N TYR A 64 -10.28 -15.57 -10.80
CA TYR A 64 -8.92 -16.03 -10.54
C TYR A 64 -8.25 -15.15 -9.51
N TRP A 65 -7.45 -15.79 -8.66
CA TRP A 65 -6.48 -15.11 -7.82
C TRP A 65 -5.09 -15.46 -8.29
N ILE A 66 -4.29 -14.44 -8.58
CA ILE A 66 -2.87 -14.59 -8.88
C ILE A 66 -2.12 -14.00 -7.71
N TYR A 67 -1.31 -14.77 -7.00
CA TYR A 67 -0.58 -14.27 -5.84
C TYR A 67 0.89 -14.61 -5.91
N ARG A 68 1.71 -13.72 -5.36
CA ARG A 68 3.14 -13.94 -5.24
C ARG A 68 3.42 -14.86 -4.05
N GLN A 69 4.37 -15.77 -4.19
CA GLN A 69 4.76 -16.68 -3.11
C GLN A 69 5.52 -15.97 -1.98
N GLN A 70 6.11 -14.80 -2.28
CA GLN A 70 6.87 -14.01 -1.31
C GLN A 70 6.05 -12.81 -0.82
N PRO A 71 6.08 -12.51 0.50
CA PRO A 71 5.45 -11.31 1.04
C PRO A 71 6.02 -10.02 0.46
N PHE A 72 5.16 -9.01 0.38
CA PHE A 72 5.54 -7.66 0.00
C PHE A 72 6.42 -7.03 1.09
N ARG A 73 7.54 -6.43 0.71
CA ARG A 73 8.47 -5.82 1.67
C ARG A 73 8.22 -4.31 1.80
N PRO A 74 8.39 -3.72 3.00
CA PRO A 74 8.36 -2.28 3.14
C PRO A 74 9.35 -1.59 2.19
N GLY A 75 8.88 -0.58 1.45
CA GLY A 75 9.69 0.16 0.48
C GLY A 75 9.83 -0.50 -0.90
N GLU A 76 9.30 -1.72 -1.08
CA GLU A 76 9.17 -2.33 -2.40
C GLU A 76 8.21 -1.51 -3.27
N SER A 77 8.50 -1.42 -4.57
CA SER A 77 7.61 -0.78 -5.55
C SER A 77 6.46 -1.72 -5.90
N PHE A 78 5.25 -1.16 -6.05
CA PHE A 78 4.09 -1.93 -6.50
C PHE A 78 3.95 -1.98 -8.04
N GLU A 79 4.92 -1.43 -8.78
CA GLU A 79 4.88 -1.36 -10.24
C GLU A 79 4.84 -2.74 -10.91
N ALA A 80 5.60 -3.73 -10.41
CA ALA A 80 5.62 -5.07 -10.98
C ALA A 80 4.26 -5.79 -10.85
N PRO A 81 3.62 -5.84 -9.65
CA PRO A 81 2.23 -6.32 -9.52
C PRO A 81 1.23 -5.61 -10.44
N VAL A 82 1.33 -4.28 -10.60
CA VAL A 82 0.44 -3.50 -11.47
C VAL A 82 0.65 -3.84 -12.94
N SER A 83 1.91 -3.97 -13.35
CA SER A 83 2.27 -4.32 -14.74
C SER A 83 1.76 -5.71 -15.09
N LEU A 84 1.93 -6.66 -14.18
CA LEU A 84 1.39 -8.01 -14.33
C LEU A 84 -0.14 -7.97 -14.42
N CYS A 85 -0.81 -7.24 -13.52
CA CYS A 85 -2.27 -7.05 -13.50
C CYS A 85 -2.82 -6.55 -14.85
N LEU A 86 -2.21 -5.51 -15.43
CA LEU A 86 -2.55 -5.00 -16.75
C LEU A 86 -2.42 -6.08 -17.84
N GLU A 87 -1.30 -6.80 -17.82
CA GLU A 87 -1.03 -7.84 -18.82
C GLU A 87 -2.04 -8.99 -18.73
N VAL A 88 -2.28 -9.53 -17.54
CA VAL A 88 -3.19 -10.66 -17.35
C VAL A 88 -4.65 -10.26 -17.59
N ALA A 89 -5.06 -9.05 -17.21
CA ALA A 89 -6.41 -8.55 -17.46
C ALA A 89 -6.69 -8.47 -18.96
N ARG A 90 -5.76 -7.92 -19.74
CA ARG A 90 -5.89 -7.81 -21.20
C ARG A 90 -5.97 -9.18 -21.87
N GLN A 91 -5.11 -10.12 -21.45
CA GLN A 91 -5.04 -11.45 -22.07
C GLN A 91 -6.28 -12.29 -21.77
N SER A 92 -6.80 -12.20 -20.54
CA SER A 92 -7.98 -12.92 -20.10
C SER A 92 -9.29 -12.22 -20.41
N GLN A 93 -9.24 -11.02 -21.01
CA GLN A 93 -10.40 -10.17 -21.25
C GLN A 93 -11.20 -9.91 -19.97
N ALA A 94 -10.49 -9.67 -18.86
CA ALA A 94 -11.10 -9.47 -17.57
C ALA A 94 -12.00 -8.22 -17.57
N SER A 95 -13.24 -8.38 -17.13
CA SER A 95 -14.19 -7.29 -16.91
C SER A 95 -13.81 -6.43 -15.70
N CYS A 96 -13.06 -7.01 -14.76
CA CYS A 96 -12.47 -6.32 -13.62
C CYS A 96 -11.17 -7.03 -13.23
N SER A 97 -10.15 -6.24 -12.89
CA SER A 97 -8.91 -6.74 -12.30
C SER A 97 -8.40 -5.80 -11.23
N ALA A 98 -7.99 -6.31 -10.07
CA ALA A 98 -7.52 -5.48 -8.97
C ALA A 98 -6.22 -6.04 -8.40
N ALA A 99 -5.18 -5.21 -8.32
CA ALA A 99 -3.90 -5.56 -7.69
C ALA A 99 -3.84 -4.97 -6.28
N GLY A 100 -3.48 -5.79 -5.29
CA GLY A 100 -3.47 -5.41 -3.88
C GLY A 100 -2.61 -6.32 -3.03
N VAL A 101 -2.74 -6.21 -1.71
CA VAL A 101 -1.99 -7.03 -0.74
C VAL A 101 -2.95 -7.87 0.10
N ALA A 102 -2.73 -9.19 0.11
CA ALA A 102 -3.60 -10.16 0.76
C ALA A 102 -3.60 -9.99 2.29
N GLY A 103 -4.76 -10.23 2.91
CA GLY A 103 -4.96 -10.05 4.35
C GLY A 103 -5.00 -8.59 4.82
N LEU A 104 -4.89 -7.62 3.90
CA LEU A 104 -5.22 -6.21 4.13
C LEU A 104 -6.50 -5.78 3.38
N TYR A 105 -6.97 -6.58 2.42
CA TYR A 105 -8.11 -6.26 1.53
C TYR A 105 -8.06 -4.83 1.00
N ALA A 106 -6.87 -4.39 0.58
CA ALA A 106 -6.66 -3.06 0.05
C ALA A 106 -6.06 -3.17 -1.34
N TRP A 107 -6.65 -2.43 -2.28
CA TRP A 107 -6.24 -2.42 -3.68
C TRP A 107 -5.36 -1.20 -3.95
N ALA A 108 -4.20 -1.47 -4.56
CA ALA A 108 -3.29 -0.43 -5.03
C ALA A 108 -3.72 0.11 -6.39
N PHE A 109 -4.33 -0.75 -7.20
CA PHE A 109 -4.70 -0.48 -8.58
C PHE A 109 -5.90 -1.32 -8.98
N VAL A 110 -6.86 -0.72 -9.67
CA VAL A 110 -8.08 -1.39 -10.13
C VAL A 110 -8.35 -1.03 -11.58
N LEU A 111 -8.53 -2.05 -12.41
CA LEU A 111 -9.04 -2.01 -13.77
C LEU A 111 -10.47 -2.51 -13.79
N PHE A 112 -11.34 -1.86 -14.53
CA PHE A 112 -12.73 -2.25 -14.67
C PHE A 112 -13.30 -1.77 -16.00
N GLU A 113 -14.19 -2.57 -16.58
CA GLU A 113 -14.91 -2.23 -17.82
C GLU A 113 -16.05 -1.23 -17.54
N ASP A 114 -16.74 -1.40 -16.40
CA ASP A 114 -17.86 -0.58 -15.98
C ASP A 114 -17.64 -0.15 -14.53
N ILE A 115 -17.89 1.14 -14.23
CA ILE A 115 -17.83 1.72 -12.88
C ILE A 115 -18.68 0.93 -11.85
N HIS A 116 -19.64 0.13 -12.32
CA HIS A 116 -20.42 -0.79 -11.52
C HIS A 116 -19.58 -1.85 -10.79
N TYR A 117 -18.51 -2.37 -11.41
CA TYR A 117 -17.59 -3.30 -10.76
C TYR A 117 -16.76 -2.61 -9.68
N PHE A 118 -16.22 -1.43 -10.00
CA PHE A 118 -15.49 -0.60 -9.03
C PHE A 118 -16.36 -0.26 -7.81
N HIS A 119 -17.62 0.16 -8.03
CA HIS A 119 -18.57 0.38 -6.94
C HIS A 119 -18.81 -0.90 -6.11
N GLY A 120 -18.90 -2.05 -6.76
CA GLY A 120 -19.00 -3.35 -6.09
C GLY A 120 -17.83 -3.60 -5.14
N LEU A 121 -16.59 -3.38 -5.60
CA LEU A 121 -15.38 -3.52 -4.76
C LEU A 121 -15.41 -2.59 -3.54
N LEU A 122 -15.80 -1.33 -3.71
CA LEU A 122 -15.92 -0.39 -2.59
C LEU A 122 -17.01 -0.82 -1.59
N LEU A 123 -18.13 -1.36 -2.07
CA LEU A 123 -19.20 -1.87 -1.21
C LEU A 123 -18.79 -3.11 -0.44
N LEU A 124 -17.97 -4.00 -1.03
CA LEU A 124 -17.44 -5.18 -0.34
C LEU A 124 -16.60 -4.78 0.89
N ASP A 125 -15.83 -3.70 0.79
CA ASP A 125 -15.06 -3.15 1.91
C ASP A 125 -15.92 -2.75 3.10
N TRP A 126 -17.06 -2.09 2.85
CA TRP A 126 -18.01 -1.74 3.91
C TRP A 126 -18.74 -2.98 4.46
N LEU A 127 -19.15 -3.86 3.55
CA LEU A 127 -19.89 -5.08 3.86
C LEU A 127 -19.10 -5.97 4.84
N TYR A 128 -17.82 -6.19 4.56
CA TYR A 128 -16.96 -7.06 5.37
C TYR A 128 -16.24 -6.35 6.52
N ASN A 129 -16.45 -5.05 6.74
CA ASN A 129 -15.87 -4.35 7.87
C ASN A 129 -16.67 -4.64 9.16
N PRO A 130 -16.15 -5.42 10.12
CA PRO A 130 -16.90 -5.82 11.32
C PRO A 130 -17.13 -4.65 12.28
N ARG A 131 -16.43 -3.53 12.11
CA ARG A 131 -16.58 -2.35 12.97
C ARG A 131 -17.69 -1.41 12.54
N LEU A 132 -18.35 -1.70 11.42
CA LEU A 132 -19.41 -0.88 10.89
C LEU A 132 -20.71 -1.66 10.90
N SER A 133 -21.80 -1.01 11.27
CA SER A 133 -23.15 -1.57 11.20
C SER A 133 -23.72 -1.52 9.78
N ALA A 134 -24.90 -2.12 9.59
CA ALA A 134 -25.71 -1.98 8.39
C ALA A 134 -26.16 -0.53 8.10
N SER A 135 -26.20 0.34 9.12
CA SER A 135 -26.47 1.78 8.98
C SER A 135 -25.20 2.62 8.70
N GLY A 136 -24.01 2.02 8.81
CA GLY A 136 -22.73 2.72 8.65
C GLY A 136 -22.29 3.49 9.90
N GLU A 137 -22.77 3.06 11.07
CA GLU A 137 -22.33 3.51 12.39
C GLU A 137 -21.20 2.61 12.91
N VAL A 138 -20.39 3.12 13.82
CA VAL A 138 -19.31 2.33 14.42
C VAL A 138 -19.89 1.43 15.50
N LEU A 139 -19.59 0.13 15.41
CA LEU A 139 -19.95 -0.86 16.42
C LEU A 139 -18.85 -0.89 17.50
N GLU A 140 -19.28 -0.86 18.76
CA GLU A 140 -18.38 -1.01 19.92
C GLU A 140 -18.24 -2.47 20.38
N SER A 141 -19.18 -3.32 19.95
CA SER A 141 -19.24 -4.73 20.33
C SER A 141 -18.24 -5.56 19.52
N GLU A 142 -17.58 -6.49 20.20
CA GLU A 142 -16.72 -7.52 19.59
C GLU A 142 -17.43 -8.90 19.58
N ASP A 143 -18.74 -8.96 19.85
CA ASP A 143 -19.51 -10.21 19.88
C ASP A 143 -19.62 -10.83 18.46
N PRO A 144 -19.13 -12.07 18.25
CA PRO A 144 -19.22 -12.75 16.96
C PRO A 144 -20.65 -12.97 16.45
N GLU A 145 -21.63 -13.18 17.34
CA GLU A 145 -23.03 -13.39 16.95
C GLU A 145 -23.67 -12.08 16.45
N GLU A 146 -23.36 -10.96 17.11
CA GLU A 146 -23.75 -9.63 16.65
C GLU A 146 -23.09 -9.28 15.32
N ALA A 147 -21.79 -9.57 15.17
CA ALA A 147 -21.08 -9.37 13.91
C ALA A 147 -21.69 -10.17 12.74
N ARG A 148 -22.17 -11.39 13.02
CA ARG A 148 -22.87 -12.22 12.03
C ARG A 148 -24.24 -11.64 11.68
N ALA A 149 -25.04 -11.23 12.67
CA ALA A 149 -26.32 -10.59 12.45
C ALA A 149 -26.19 -9.29 11.63
N GLU A 150 -25.15 -8.49 11.93
CA GLU A 150 -24.83 -7.28 11.19
C GLU A 150 -24.39 -7.57 9.77
N LEU A 151 -23.60 -8.61 9.54
CA LEU A 151 -23.24 -9.04 8.19
C LEU A 151 -24.50 -9.40 7.37
N GLU A 152 -25.43 -10.16 7.94
CA GLU A 152 -26.70 -10.51 7.31
C GLU A 152 -27.55 -9.27 6.98
N ALA A 153 -27.63 -8.31 7.91
CA ALA A 153 -28.32 -7.04 7.68
C ALA A 153 -27.68 -6.22 6.55
N LYS A 154 -26.34 -6.19 6.49
CA LYS A 154 -25.60 -5.50 5.43
C LYS A 154 -25.84 -6.10 4.05
N VAL A 155 -26.04 -7.41 3.92
CA VAL A 155 -26.36 -8.06 2.63
C VAL A 155 -27.61 -7.44 2.00
N GLY A 156 -28.64 -7.16 2.80
CA GLY A 156 -29.88 -6.52 2.33
C GLY A 156 -29.64 -5.10 1.81
N VAL A 157 -28.81 -4.33 2.51
CA VAL A 157 -28.43 -2.96 2.11
C VAL A 157 -27.53 -2.97 0.87
N PHE A 158 -26.53 -3.87 0.82
CA PHE A 158 -25.63 -4.06 -0.32
C PHE A 158 -26.43 -4.22 -1.62
N THR A 159 -27.40 -5.14 -1.62
CA THR A 159 -28.22 -5.46 -2.80
C THR A 159 -29.01 -4.24 -3.31
N ARG A 160 -29.41 -3.34 -2.42
CA ARG A 160 -30.13 -2.10 -2.78
C ARG A 160 -29.19 -1.00 -3.28
N LEU A 161 -27.96 -0.95 -2.79
CA LEU A 161 -26.96 0.03 -3.21
C LEU A 161 -26.29 -0.37 -4.53
N TRP A 162 -26.08 -1.67 -4.75
CA TRP A 162 -25.36 -2.18 -5.90
C TRP A 162 -26.25 -2.21 -7.15
N THR A 163 -26.47 -1.02 -7.72
CA THR A 163 -27.25 -0.80 -8.94
C THR A 163 -26.48 0.09 -9.90
N LYS A 164 -26.72 -0.04 -11.21
CA LYS A 164 -26.06 0.80 -12.23
C LYS A 164 -26.25 2.30 -11.99
N GLN A 165 -27.46 2.71 -11.60
CA GLN A 165 -27.78 4.11 -11.32
C GLN A 165 -26.93 4.66 -10.15
N ARG A 166 -26.78 3.89 -9.06
CA ARG A 166 -25.95 4.30 -7.91
C ARG A 166 -24.46 4.31 -8.27
N SER A 167 -24.00 3.34 -9.06
CA SER A 167 -22.62 3.30 -9.55
C SER A 167 -22.28 4.52 -10.42
N GLN A 168 -23.19 4.96 -11.29
CA GLN A 168 -23.02 6.19 -12.08
C GLN A 168 -22.96 7.44 -11.19
N ALA A 169 -23.84 7.52 -10.18
CA ALA A 169 -23.82 8.62 -9.22
C ALA A 169 -22.52 8.63 -8.39
N LEU A 170 -21.96 7.46 -8.06
CA LEU A 170 -20.63 7.35 -7.43
C LEU A 170 -19.54 7.86 -8.36
N GLY A 171 -19.56 7.46 -9.64
CA GLY A 171 -18.59 7.93 -10.64
C GLY A 171 -18.54 9.46 -10.74
N ALA A 172 -19.70 10.12 -10.68
CA ALA A 172 -19.78 11.59 -10.68
C ALA A 172 -19.22 12.28 -9.42
N ARG A 173 -19.03 11.54 -8.32
CA ARG A 173 -18.43 12.05 -7.08
C ARG A 173 -16.90 11.88 -7.03
N LEU A 174 -16.33 11.12 -7.96
CA LEU A 174 -14.88 10.94 -8.02
C LEU A 174 -14.21 12.24 -8.47
N PRO A 175 -13.02 12.57 -7.95
CA PRO A 175 -12.26 13.72 -8.42
C PRO A 175 -12.02 13.64 -9.94
N PRO A 176 -12.05 14.78 -10.66
CA PRO A 176 -11.67 14.81 -12.07
C PRO A 176 -10.27 14.22 -12.27
N GLY A 177 -10.16 13.29 -13.21
CA GLY A 177 -8.91 12.59 -13.50
C GLY A 177 -8.58 11.42 -12.56
N ALA A 178 -9.44 11.08 -11.59
CA ALA A 178 -9.24 9.89 -10.76
C ALA A 178 -9.41 8.57 -11.55
N ILE A 179 -10.21 8.62 -12.63
CA ILE A 179 -10.38 7.51 -13.56
C ILE A 179 -9.58 7.82 -14.83
N HIS A 180 -8.73 6.88 -15.22
CA HIS A 180 -7.96 6.93 -16.45
C HIS A 180 -8.47 5.87 -17.43
N GLU A 181 -8.67 6.25 -18.69
CA GLU A 181 -8.96 5.27 -19.75
C GLU A 181 -7.66 4.58 -20.18
N MET A 182 -7.67 3.25 -20.22
CA MET A 182 -6.53 2.39 -20.54
C MET A 182 -7.00 1.21 -21.41
N ASP A 183 -6.66 1.24 -22.70
CA ASP A 183 -6.95 0.15 -23.65
C ASP A 183 -8.42 -0.32 -23.66
N GLY A 184 -9.37 0.60 -23.48
CA GLY A 184 -10.80 0.31 -23.44
C GLY A 184 -11.33 -0.14 -22.06
N LEU A 185 -10.48 -0.13 -21.04
CA LEU A 185 -10.84 -0.26 -19.63
C LEU A 185 -10.67 1.08 -18.90
N GLN A 186 -11.30 1.17 -17.74
CA GLN A 186 -11.13 2.26 -16.80
C GLN A 186 -10.19 1.82 -15.68
N ALA A 187 -9.30 2.72 -15.28
CA ALA A 187 -8.29 2.46 -14.27
C ALA A 187 -8.36 3.49 -13.14
N VAL A 188 -8.26 3.00 -11.90
CA VAL A 188 -8.07 3.81 -10.70
C VAL A 188 -6.78 3.36 -10.03
N SER A 189 -5.85 4.29 -9.86
CA SER A 189 -4.59 4.07 -9.15
C SER A 189 -4.59 4.79 -7.81
N LEU A 190 -4.24 4.05 -6.76
CA LEU A 190 -4.04 4.58 -5.40
C LEU A 190 -2.57 4.52 -4.98
N LEU A 191 -1.67 4.40 -5.95
CA LEU A 191 -0.24 4.44 -5.71
C LEU A 191 0.19 5.86 -5.36
N GLY A 192 0.95 5.99 -4.27
CA GLY A 192 1.65 7.22 -3.94
C GLY A 192 2.86 7.48 -4.86
N PRO A 193 3.58 8.59 -4.66
CA PRO A 193 4.76 8.92 -5.43
C PRO A 193 5.78 7.79 -5.47
N GLY A 194 6.30 7.46 -6.65
CA GLY A 194 7.26 6.37 -6.84
C GLY A 194 6.67 4.97 -6.74
N GLY A 195 5.35 4.81 -6.91
CA GLY A 195 4.71 3.49 -6.90
C GLY A 195 4.51 2.92 -5.49
N SER A 196 4.57 3.77 -4.46
CA SER A 196 4.39 3.34 -3.07
C SER A 196 2.94 2.93 -2.80
N PHE A 197 2.74 1.75 -2.21
CA PHE A 197 1.41 1.30 -1.79
C PHE A 197 1.12 1.66 -0.34
N ASP A 198 -0.02 2.30 -0.08
CA ASP A 198 -0.56 2.51 1.25
C ASP A 198 -2.01 1.98 1.33
N PRO A 199 -2.27 0.90 2.08
CA PRO A 199 -3.61 0.31 2.17
C PRO A 199 -4.67 1.26 2.73
N ARG A 200 -4.25 2.30 3.46
CA ARG A 200 -5.16 3.29 4.07
C ARG A 200 -5.83 4.16 3.02
N PHE A 201 -5.20 4.38 1.87
CA PHE A 201 -5.81 5.18 0.80
C PHE A 201 -7.04 4.49 0.21
N TRP A 202 -6.95 3.18 -0.02
CA TRP A 202 -8.09 2.39 -0.48
C TRP A 202 -9.23 2.44 0.53
N GLN A 203 -8.93 2.12 1.79
CA GLN A 203 -9.95 2.08 2.84
C GLN A 203 -10.61 3.46 3.06
N ALA A 204 -9.82 4.54 3.06
CA ALA A 204 -10.34 5.90 3.19
C ALA A 204 -11.26 6.26 2.02
N MET A 205 -10.84 5.96 0.78
CA MET A 205 -11.65 6.21 -0.42
C MET A 205 -12.95 5.40 -0.40
N ALA A 206 -12.87 4.09 -0.09
CA ALA A 206 -14.04 3.22 0.01
C ALA A 206 -15.06 3.78 1.00
N MET A 207 -14.62 4.14 2.22
CA MET A 207 -15.51 4.67 3.24
C MET A 207 -16.08 6.04 2.88
N GLN A 208 -15.28 6.96 2.33
CA GLN A 208 -15.74 8.29 1.92
C GLN A 208 -16.81 8.25 0.80
N LEU A 209 -16.70 7.28 -0.11
CA LEU A 209 -17.64 7.14 -1.21
C LEU A 209 -18.91 6.36 -0.82
N VAL A 210 -18.76 5.30 -0.01
CA VAL A 210 -19.84 4.36 0.32
C VAL A 210 -20.68 4.80 1.52
N LEU A 211 -20.07 5.24 2.62
CA LEU A 211 -20.83 5.56 3.85
C LEU A 211 -21.94 6.59 3.66
N PRO A 212 -21.76 7.67 2.86
CA PRO A 212 -22.86 8.61 2.61
C PRO A 212 -24.06 7.95 1.93
N GLN A 213 -23.84 6.95 1.07
CA GLN A 213 -24.92 6.23 0.40
C GLN A 213 -25.64 5.27 1.35
N VAL A 214 -24.88 4.55 2.18
CA VAL A 214 -25.42 3.66 3.23
C VAL A 214 -26.30 4.46 4.19
N ARG A 215 -25.78 5.57 4.72
CA ARG A 215 -26.51 6.44 5.66
C ARG A 215 -27.75 7.06 5.04
N ALA A 216 -27.67 7.51 3.78
CA ALA A 216 -28.84 8.04 3.07
C ALA A 216 -29.93 6.97 2.88
N LEU A 217 -29.54 5.71 2.62
CA LEU A 217 -30.50 4.61 2.52
C LEU A 217 -31.14 4.28 3.88
N ALA A 218 -30.34 4.30 4.96
CA ALA A 218 -30.81 4.07 6.32
C ALA A 218 -31.78 5.16 6.79
N ALA A 219 -31.43 6.44 6.60
CA ALA A 219 -32.31 7.57 6.93
C ALA A 219 -33.64 7.50 6.15
N ALA A 220 -33.60 7.16 4.86
CA ALA A 220 -34.80 6.96 4.06
C ALA A 220 -35.68 5.81 4.57
N ALA A 221 -35.10 4.75 5.14
CA ALA A 221 -35.85 3.66 5.75
C ALA A 221 -36.46 4.05 7.10
N ALA A 222 -35.80 4.93 7.86
CA ALA A 222 -36.30 5.47 9.13
C ALA A 222 -37.43 6.52 8.96
N GLY A 223 -37.71 6.95 7.72
CA GLY A 223 -38.67 8.02 7.44
C GLY A 223 -38.17 9.41 7.86
N GLU A 224 -36.86 9.54 8.10
CA GLU A 224 -36.25 10.85 8.36
C GLU A 224 -36.21 11.65 7.06
N ALA A 225 -36.63 12.92 7.15
CA ALA A 225 -36.48 13.84 6.04
C ALA A 225 -34.99 13.95 5.71
N PRO A 226 -34.59 13.87 4.42
CA PRO A 226 -33.19 13.96 4.05
C PRO A 226 -32.60 15.23 4.66
N PRO A 227 -31.45 15.15 5.37
CA PRO A 227 -30.80 16.35 5.87
C PRO A 227 -30.59 17.28 4.67
N PRO A 228 -30.79 18.60 4.84
CA PRO A 228 -30.64 19.54 3.75
C PRO A 228 -29.27 19.31 3.15
N GLN A 229 -29.24 18.86 1.89
CA GLN A 229 -28.01 18.70 1.14
C GLN A 229 -27.35 20.07 1.19
N SER A 230 -26.27 20.20 1.96
CA SER A 230 -25.52 21.44 2.01
C SER A 230 -25.07 21.71 0.59
N ALA A 231 -25.72 22.69 -0.04
CA ALA A 231 -25.45 23.16 -1.37
C ALA A 231 -24.11 23.90 -1.34
N ALA A 232 -23.01 23.16 -1.15
CA ALA A 232 -21.67 23.67 -1.33
C ALA A 232 -21.32 23.59 -2.84
N ALA A 233 -22.05 24.35 -3.65
CA ALA A 233 -21.65 24.77 -5.00
C ALA A 233 -22.67 25.78 -5.53
N GLY A 234 -22.40 27.07 -5.36
CA GLY A 234 -23.06 28.09 -6.18
C GLY A 234 -23.39 29.43 -5.50
N GLU A 235 -22.45 30.09 -4.85
CA GLU A 235 -22.44 31.56 -4.87
C GLU A 235 -21.03 32.11 -4.64
N ALA A 236 -20.62 33.01 -5.53
CA ALA A 236 -19.27 33.52 -5.66
C ALA A 236 -18.88 34.43 -4.48
N ALA A 237 -17.84 34.04 -3.75
CA ALA A 237 -17.00 34.96 -2.99
C ALA A 237 -15.56 34.78 -3.46
N SER A 238 -15.01 35.85 -4.03
CA SER A 238 -13.64 35.96 -4.50
C SER A 238 -12.63 35.66 -3.39
N SER A 239 -11.99 34.50 -3.42
CA SER A 239 -10.65 34.31 -2.85
C SER A 239 -9.94 33.15 -3.56
N SER A 240 -8.88 33.50 -4.27
CA SER A 240 -7.99 32.60 -5.01
C SER A 240 -7.13 31.77 -4.05
N ALA A 241 -7.25 30.43 -4.11
CA ALA A 241 -6.15 29.46 -4.04
C ALA A 241 -6.73 28.02 -4.02
N ALA A 242 -6.58 27.29 -5.14
CA ALA A 242 -6.89 25.87 -5.24
C ALA A 242 -5.60 25.03 -5.08
N PRO A 243 -5.66 23.81 -4.52
CA PRO A 243 -4.52 22.91 -4.42
C PRO A 243 -4.30 22.16 -5.75
N GLY A 244 -3.11 22.29 -6.31
CA GLY A 244 -2.74 21.74 -7.61
C GLY A 244 -2.40 20.25 -7.59
N ALA A 245 -3.04 19.50 -8.48
CA ALA A 245 -2.60 18.22 -8.99
C ALA A 245 -1.32 18.38 -9.85
N ALA A 246 -0.36 17.47 -9.70
CA ALA A 246 0.89 17.52 -10.45
C ALA A 246 0.90 16.45 -11.57
N VAL A 247 0.81 16.91 -12.84
CA VAL A 247 1.31 16.21 -14.03
C VAL A 247 2.16 17.19 -14.85
N HIS A 248 3.44 16.82 -14.98
CA HIS A 248 4.54 17.16 -15.90
C HIS A 248 4.73 18.51 -16.65
N ALA A 249 6.02 18.89 -16.63
CA ALA A 249 6.86 19.50 -17.68
C ALA A 249 6.77 21.02 -17.96
N GLY A 250 7.92 21.68 -17.93
CA GLY A 250 8.11 23.02 -18.52
C GLY A 250 9.16 23.86 -17.80
N ALA A 251 10.39 23.80 -18.31
CA ALA A 251 11.46 24.76 -17.99
C ALA A 251 11.09 26.16 -18.47
N ALA A 252 11.37 27.19 -17.66
CA ALA A 252 11.66 28.55 -18.14
C ALA A 252 12.33 29.39 -17.04
N ALA A 253 13.59 29.74 -17.29
CA ALA A 253 14.33 30.76 -16.57
C ALA A 253 13.89 32.16 -16.99
N ALA A 254 13.97 33.11 -16.08
CA ALA A 254 13.78 34.55 -16.30
C ALA A 254 15.13 35.29 -16.10
N PRO A 255 15.26 36.59 -16.45
CA PRO A 255 16.17 37.02 -17.52
C PRO A 255 17.33 37.91 -17.01
N MET A 256 18.39 38.02 -17.80
CA MET A 256 19.36 39.13 -17.70
C MET A 256 19.47 39.86 -19.04
N PRO A 257 19.57 41.21 -19.05
CA PRO A 257 19.70 42.00 -20.26
C PRO A 257 21.18 42.23 -20.62
N GLY A 258 21.49 42.26 -21.91
CA GLY A 258 22.81 42.67 -22.39
C GLY A 258 23.07 42.29 -23.85
N GLN A 259 22.83 43.24 -24.76
CA GLN A 259 23.35 43.29 -26.13
C GLN A 259 24.07 44.65 -26.29
N PRO A 260 24.87 44.95 -27.34
CA PRO A 260 25.46 44.14 -28.44
C PRO A 260 27.00 44.50 -28.59
N PRO A 261 27.74 44.41 -29.75
CA PRO A 261 27.37 44.02 -31.12
C PRO A 261 28.36 43.16 -31.97
N GLN A 262 27.80 42.67 -33.09
CA GLN A 262 28.38 42.44 -34.44
C GLN A 262 29.47 41.37 -34.66
N SER A 263 29.23 40.41 -35.56
CA SER A 263 29.70 40.44 -36.97
C SER A 263 29.67 39.07 -37.66
N SER A 264 29.21 39.08 -38.92
CA SER A 264 29.53 38.18 -40.05
C SER A 264 28.98 36.75 -40.12
N ALA A 265 28.10 36.56 -41.11
CA ALA A 265 27.88 35.30 -41.83
C ALA A 265 29.09 34.99 -42.77
N PRO A 266 29.23 33.79 -43.37
CA PRO A 266 28.39 33.42 -44.51
C PRO A 266 27.98 31.93 -44.62
N SER A 267 27.02 31.72 -45.51
CA SER A 267 26.38 30.51 -46.03
C SER A 267 27.31 29.35 -46.43
N LEU A 268 26.79 28.11 -46.45
CA LEU A 268 26.81 27.20 -47.62
C LEU A 268 25.92 25.93 -47.43
N THR A 269 25.43 25.49 -48.58
CA THR A 269 24.48 24.44 -49.02
C THR A 269 24.79 22.95 -48.66
N PRO A 270 23.87 22.00 -48.97
CA PRO A 270 23.82 20.65 -48.41
C PRO A 270 24.60 19.59 -49.22
N GLY A 271 25.06 18.53 -48.54
CA GLY A 271 25.74 17.38 -49.13
C GLY A 271 25.02 16.06 -48.82
N LEU A 272 24.52 15.43 -49.88
CA LEU A 272 24.18 14.01 -49.96
C LEU A 272 25.45 13.13 -49.87
N GLY A 273 25.37 11.99 -49.18
CA GLY A 273 26.36 10.91 -49.20
C GLY A 273 25.98 9.82 -48.19
N SER A 274 25.32 8.75 -48.62
CA SER A 274 25.93 7.45 -48.98
C SER A 274 26.35 6.60 -47.78
N SER A 275 25.53 5.56 -47.56
CA SER A 275 25.89 4.15 -47.37
C SER A 275 27.13 3.79 -46.54
N ALA A 276 26.90 3.14 -45.40
CA ALA A 276 27.80 2.11 -44.88
C ALA A 276 26.99 0.95 -44.30
N MET A 277 27.15 -0.21 -44.95
CA MET A 277 26.64 -1.50 -44.52
C MET A 277 27.27 -1.89 -43.18
N GLY A 278 26.45 -2.08 -42.15
CA GLY A 278 26.84 -2.76 -40.92
C GLY A 278 26.47 -4.24 -41.02
N ALA A 279 27.47 -5.10 -41.18
CA ALA A 279 27.33 -6.55 -41.24
C ALA A 279 26.75 -7.10 -39.93
N ALA A 280 25.61 -7.79 -40.02
CA ALA A 280 25.06 -8.57 -38.94
C ALA A 280 25.97 -9.77 -38.66
N ALA A 281 26.59 -9.79 -37.48
CA ALA A 281 27.27 -10.96 -36.96
C ALA A 281 26.22 -12.05 -36.68
N ALA A 282 26.29 -13.15 -37.43
CA ALA A 282 25.49 -14.33 -37.22
C ALA A 282 25.83 -14.95 -35.86
N VAL A 283 24.91 -14.85 -34.91
CA VAL A 283 24.93 -15.64 -33.67
C VAL A 283 24.58 -17.07 -34.07
N SER A 284 25.58 -17.95 -34.09
CA SER A 284 25.38 -19.38 -34.28
C SER A 284 24.48 -19.91 -33.17
N GLN A 285 23.22 -20.22 -33.50
CA GLN A 285 22.36 -20.99 -32.62
C GLN A 285 22.99 -22.36 -32.39
N PRO A 286 23.04 -22.86 -31.14
CA PRO A 286 23.44 -24.24 -30.88
C PRO A 286 22.51 -25.18 -31.66
N PRO A 287 23.03 -26.32 -32.16
CA PRO A 287 22.24 -27.25 -32.94
C PRO A 287 21.00 -27.68 -32.13
N PRO A 288 19.83 -27.79 -32.76
CA PRO A 288 18.64 -28.26 -32.07
C PRO A 288 18.94 -29.62 -31.46
N PRO A 289 18.50 -29.89 -30.21
CA PRO A 289 18.68 -31.19 -29.61
C PRO A 289 18.06 -32.25 -30.52
N PRO A 290 18.64 -33.47 -30.59
CA PRO A 290 18.11 -34.53 -31.41
C PRO A 290 16.63 -34.73 -31.08
N SER A 291 15.79 -34.61 -32.10
CA SER A 291 14.33 -34.74 -31.98
C SER A 291 13.99 -36.13 -31.47
N ASP A 292 13.69 -36.20 -30.18
CA ASP A 292 13.25 -37.36 -29.41
C ASP A 292 11.81 -37.78 -29.76
N GLY A 293 11.20 -37.18 -30.78
CA GLY A 293 9.86 -37.51 -31.27
C GLY A 293 8.73 -37.09 -30.32
N LEU A 294 9.07 -36.43 -29.21
CA LEU A 294 8.15 -35.97 -28.20
C LEU A 294 7.67 -34.55 -28.51
N THR A 295 6.36 -34.34 -28.39
CA THR A 295 5.76 -33.00 -28.46
C THR A 295 6.36 -32.10 -27.37
N PRO A 296 6.39 -30.77 -27.56
CA PRO A 296 6.88 -29.84 -26.55
C PRO A 296 6.22 -30.02 -25.17
N LEU A 297 4.92 -30.35 -25.14
CA LEU A 297 4.18 -30.65 -23.92
C LEU A 297 4.70 -31.91 -23.21
N ALA A 298 4.91 -33.00 -23.94
CA ALA A 298 5.44 -34.24 -23.37
C ALA A 298 6.86 -34.08 -22.81
N ARG A 299 7.67 -33.17 -23.36
CA ARG A 299 8.98 -32.81 -22.80
C ARG A 299 8.87 -32.02 -21.50
N ALA A 300 7.93 -31.09 -21.42
CA ALA A 300 7.67 -30.32 -20.19
C ALA A 300 7.14 -31.22 -19.05
N GLU A 301 6.19 -32.11 -19.35
CA GLU A 301 5.65 -33.07 -18.38
C GLU A 301 6.73 -34.01 -17.83
N ARG A 302 7.63 -34.48 -18.70
CA ARG A 302 8.76 -35.33 -18.29
C ARG A 302 9.74 -34.57 -17.40
N ALA A 303 10.08 -33.33 -17.76
CA ALA A 303 10.97 -32.49 -16.95
C ALA A 303 10.36 -32.21 -15.56
N ALA A 304 9.06 -31.91 -15.50
CA ALA A 304 8.34 -31.69 -14.25
C ALA A 304 8.31 -32.95 -13.37
N ARG A 305 8.10 -34.14 -13.96
CA ARG A 305 8.14 -35.43 -13.22
C ARG A 305 9.52 -35.76 -12.67
N GLU A 306 10.57 -35.54 -13.47
CA GLU A 306 11.96 -35.77 -13.03
C GLU A 306 12.36 -34.81 -11.89
N GLN A 307 11.87 -33.57 -11.93
CA GLN A 307 12.11 -32.60 -10.86
C GLN A 307 11.32 -32.92 -9.59
N ALA A 308 10.08 -33.38 -9.71
CA ALA A 308 9.27 -33.83 -8.58
C ALA A 308 9.86 -35.08 -7.89
N LEU A 309 10.40 -36.04 -8.67
CA LEU A 309 11.11 -37.20 -8.13
C LEU A 309 12.39 -36.80 -7.41
N LYS A 310 13.18 -35.87 -7.95
CA LYS A 310 14.37 -35.33 -7.26
C LYS A 310 14.03 -34.64 -5.94
N LEU A 311 12.92 -33.92 -5.88
CA LEU A 311 12.46 -33.26 -4.65
C LEU A 311 11.93 -34.27 -3.62
N ALA A 312 11.26 -35.34 -4.07
CA ALA A 312 10.80 -36.41 -3.20
C ALA A 312 11.97 -37.23 -2.62
N GLU A 313 13.00 -37.50 -3.41
CA GLU A 313 14.23 -38.17 -2.95
C GLU A 313 15.07 -37.28 -2.03
N ALA A 314 15.06 -35.96 -2.22
CA ALA A 314 15.73 -35.01 -1.33
C ALA A 314 14.98 -34.78 0.01
N GLY A 315 13.70 -35.15 0.11
CA GLY A 315 12.85 -34.88 1.28
C GLY A 315 12.79 -35.98 2.35
N SER A 316 13.43 -37.14 2.15
CA SER A 316 13.32 -38.28 3.06
C SER A 316 14.38 -38.35 4.18
N GLU A 317 15.25 -37.34 4.31
CA GLU A 317 16.27 -37.27 5.36
C GLU A 317 16.35 -35.83 5.94
N ALA A 318 15.27 -35.36 6.58
CA ALA A 318 15.29 -34.12 7.34
C ALA A 318 14.66 -34.34 8.72
N LEU A 319 15.51 -34.42 9.74
CA LEU A 319 15.13 -34.18 11.15
C LEU A 319 14.30 -32.90 11.24
N GLU A 320 13.25 -32.92 12.08
CA GLU A 320 12.46 -31.73 12.43
C GLU A 320 13.41 -30.55 12.70
N PRO A 321 13.33 -29.43 11.94
CA PRO A 321 14.13 -28.27 12.24
C PRO A 321 13.63 -27.67 13.56
N GLU A 322 14.53 -27.55 14.54
CA GLU A 322 14.34 -26.66 15.68
C GLU A 322 13.90 -25.27 15.16
N PRO A 323 13.02 -24.57 15.89
CA PRO A 323 12.51 -23.28 15.46
C PRO A 323 13.69 -22.34 15.18
N ALA A 324 13.82 -21.93 13.92
CA ALA A 324 14.89 -21.03 13.49
C ALA A 324 14.91 -19.80 14.39
N ASP A 325 16.10 -19.50 14.94
CA ASP A 325 16.37 -18.30 15.72
C ASP A 325 15.84 -17.08 14.96
N GLN A 326 15.09 -16.23 15.67
CA GLN A 326 14.60 -14.97 15.12
C GLN A 326 15.79 -14.20 14.52
N PRO A 327 15.67 -13.66 13.30
CA PRO A 327 16.78 -12.98 12.66
C PRO A 327 17.31 -11.87 13.58
N GLU A 328 18.60 -11.90 13.86
CA GLU A 328 19.23 -10.88 14.70
C GLU A 328 18.96 -9.50 14.11
N PRO A 329 18.47 -8.54 14.92
CA PRO A 329 18.09 -7.26 14.41
C PRO A 329 19.33 -6.52 13.88
N THR A 330 19.26 -6.12 12.61
CA THR A 330 20.37 -5.47 11.91
C THR A 330 20.41 -3.98 12.31
N GLY A 331 21.51 -3.51 12.90
CA GLY A 331 21.71 -2.09 13.23
C GLY A 331 22.35 -1.86 14.61
N PRO A 332 22.64 -0.60 14.97
CA PRO A 332 23.23 -0.25 16.26
C PRO A 332 22.34 -0.68 17.44
N LEU A 333 22.94 -1.03 18.57
CA LEU A 333 22.20 -1.43 19.77
C LEU A 333 21.36 -0.27 20.34
N LEU A 334 20.29 -0.61 21.04
CA LEU A 334 19.55 0.35 21.86
C LEU A 334 20.45 0.94 22.95
N VAL A 335 20.33 2.24 23.19
CA VAL A 335 21.18 2.96 24.15
C VAL A 335 20.33 3.46 25.31
N TRP A 336 20.68 3.07 26.54
CA TRP A 336 20.03 3.53 27.76
C TRP A 336 20.71 4.78 28.29
N ARG A 337 19.92 5.81 28.61
CA ARG A 337 20.43 7.09 29.13
C ARG A 337 19.62 7.56 30.31
N ASP A 338 20.25 8.24 31.26
CA ASP A 338 19.54 8.93 32.32
C ASP A 338 19.01 10.27 31.77
N GLY A 339 17.68 10.41 31.70
CA GLY A 339 17.00 11.67 31.37
C GLY A 339 16.55 12.44 32.61
N PRO A 340 16.03 13.66 32.44
CA PRO A 340 15.61 14.53 33.56
C PRO A 340 14.56 13.92 34.49
N GLN A 341 13.74 13.00 33.98
CA GLN A 341 12.62 12.37 34.71
C GLN A 341 12.83 10.87 34.96
N GLY A 342 14.02 10.35 34.66
CA GLY A 342 14.33 8.93 34.77
C GLY A 342 15.03 8.41 33.51
N PRO A 343 15.36 7.11 33.49
CA PRO A 343 16.00 6.50 32.34
C PRO A 343 15.12 6.61 31.08
N VAL A 344 15.76 6.73 29.92
CA VAL A 344 15.13 6.80 28.60
C VAL A 344 15.92 5.89 27.65
N VAL A 345 15.21 5.14 26.83
CA VAL A 345 15.83 4.31 25.78
C VAL A 345 15.89 5.08 24.46
N TRP A 346 17.08 5.23 23.90
CA TRP A 346 17.30 5.72 22.55
C TRP A 346 17.27 4.56 21.56
N VAL A 347 16.37 4.65 20.58
CA VAL A 347 16.18 3.68 19.50
C VAL A 347 16.71 4.30 18.20
N PRO A 348 17.87 3.83 17.68
CA PRO A 348 18.43 4.30 16.42
C PRO A 348 17.43 4.15 15.26
N SER A 349 17.51 5.04 14.27
CA SER A 349 16.59 5.03 13.11
C SER A 349 16.63 3.72 12.32
N GLU A 350 17.78 3.06 12.27
CA GLU A 350 17.98 1.77 11.58
C GLU A 350 17.23 0.63 12.27
N ARG A 351 16.90 0.81 13.56
CA ARG A 351 16.17 -0.14 14.40
C ARG A 351 14.74 0.29 14.65
N TYR A 352 14.27 1.33 13.96
CA TYR A 352 12.91 1.80 14.07
C TYR A 352 11.93 0.69 13.64
N ASP A 353 11.10 0.25 14.57
CA ASP A 353 9.98 -0.66 14.34
C ASP A 353 8.81 -0.28 15.26
N ASP A 354 7.60 -0.13 14.70
CA ASP A 354 6.42 0.29 15.47
C ASP A 354 6.04 -0.74 16.55
N GLY A 355 6.33 -2.03 16.32
CA GLY A 355 6.11 -3.11 17.27
C GLY A 355 7.03 -2.97 18.48
N ILE A 356 8.34 -2.82 18.26
CA ILE A 356 9.33 -2.61 19.32
C ILE A 356 8.99 -1.36 20.15
N LEU A 357 8.67 -0.23 19.51
CA LEU A 357 8.33 1.01 20.23
C LEU A 357 7.07 0.85 21.09
N ARG A 358 6.07 0.11 20.60
CA ARG A 358 4.85 -0.20 21.35
C ARG A 358 5.13 -1.11 22.54
N GLU A 359 5.97 -2.12 22.36
CA GLU A 359 6.37 -3.05 23.42
C GLU A 359 7.23 -2.35 24.49
N LEU A 360 8.15 -1.49 24.05
CA LEU A 360 8.90 -0.58 24.93
C LEU A 360 7.96 0.28 25.76
N ARG A 361 6.99 0.95 25.14
CA ARG A 361 5.99 1.75 25.87
C ARG A 361 5.17 0.91 26.85
N ALA A 362 4.86 -0.33 26.50
CA ALA A 362 4.14 -1.26 27.37
C ALA A 362 5.02 -1.80 28.52
N GLY A 363 6.29 -1.40 28.58
CA GLY A 363 7.21 -1.87 29.61
C GLY A 363 7.58 -3.35 29.46
N GLN A 364 7.50 -3.91 28.26
CA GLN A 364 7.79 -5.33 28.05
C GLN A 364 9.29 -5.57 27.94
N ARG A 365 9.89 -6.10 29.02
CA ARG A 365 11.32 -6.42 29.04
C ARG A 365 11.72 -7.47 28.00
N ASP A 366 10.83 -8.41 27.73
CA ASP A 366 11.14 -9.57 26.89
C ASP A 366 11.17 -9.28 25.40
N ALA A 367 10.56 -8.16 24.98
CA ALA A 367 10.66 -7.60 23.64
C ALA A 367 12.09 -7.24 23.24
N LEU A 368 12.96 -7.01 24.23
CA LEU A 368 14.34 -6.60 23.99
C LEU A 368 15.26 -7.82 23.84
N PRO A 369 16.18 -7.81 22.85
CA PRO A 369 17.28 -8.76 22.78
C PRO A 369 18.04 -8.81 24.10
N ARG A 370 18.45 -10.01 24.54
CA ARG A 370 19.10 -10.18 25.86
C ARG A 370 20.30 -9.25 26.10
N GLY A 371 21.08 -8.95 25.05
CA GLY A 371 22.23 -8.05 25.13
C GLY A 371 21.90 -6.56 25.26
N GLU A 372 20.65 -6.17 25.01
CA GLU A 372 20.17 -4.78 25.06
C GLU A 372 19.30 -4.50 26.31
N ARG A 373 19.03 -5.54 27.10
CA ARG A 373 18.25 -5.41 28.34
C ARG A 373 19.08 -4.67 29.39
N PRO A 374 18.53 -3.63 30.02
CA PRO A 374 19.21 -2.97 31.12
C PRO A 374 19.20 -3.88 32.36
N GLY A 375 20.05 -3.56 33.33
CA GLY A 375 19.98 -4.16 34.66
C GLY A 375 18.61 -3.90 35.29
N SER A 376 18.16 -4.79 36.19
CA SER A 376 16.80 -4.71 36.77
C SER A 376 16.54 -3.37 37.47
N GLU A 377 17.50 -2.79 38.17
CA GLU A 377 17.35 -1.47 38.80
C GLU A 377 17.08 -0.34 37.79
N VAL A 378 17.78 -0.33 36.66
CA VAL A 378 17.56 0.66 35.59
C VAL A 378 16.22 0.42 34.90
N PHE A 379 15.85 -0.86 34.71
CA PHE A 379 14.56 -1.24 34.16
C PHE A 379 13.40 -0.77 35.04
N ASP A 380 13.47 -1.02 36.35
CA ASP A 380 12.41 -0.65 37.29
C ASP A 380 12.23 0.87 37.33
N ARG A 381 13.34 1.64 37.40
CA ARG A 381 13.30 3.11 37.30
C ARG A 381 12.71 3.60 35.97
N TRP A 382 13.00 2.91 34.87
CA TRP A 382 12.45 3.24 33.56
C TRP A 382 10.93 3.02 33.51
N ILE A 383 10.45 1.88 34.02
CA ILE A 383 9.02 1.60 34.14
C ILE A 383 8.33 2.64 35.02
N ASP A 384 8.89 2.94 36.19
CA ASP A 384 8.36 3.95 37.12
C ASP A 384 8.30 5.34 36.49
N SER A 385 9.25 5.66 35.60
CA SER A 385 9.25 6.91 34.86
C SER A 385 8.24 6.96 33.71
N GLY A 386 7.59 5.84 33.34
CA GLY A 386 6.60 5.77 32.26
C GLY A 386 7.09 5.09 30.98
N ALA A 387 8.16 4.30 31.06
CA ALA A 387 8.72 3.52 29.96
C ALA A 387 9.06 4.35 28.71
N HIS A 388 9.71 5.49 28.94
CA HIS A 388 9.95 6.49 27.90
C HIS A 388 11.04 6.08 26.89
N PHE A 389 10.84 6.49 25.63
CA PHE A 389 11.79 6.29 24.54
C PHE A 389 11.99 7.57 23.75
N VAL A 390 13.12 7.63 23.03
CA VAL A 390 13.40 8.61 21.99
C VAL A 390 13.85 7.86 20.74
N THR A 391 13.39 8.27 19.56
CA THR A 391 13.80 7.69 18.28
C THR A 391 13.85 8.75 17.19
N GLU A 392 14.48 8.43 16.06
CA GLU A 392 14.50 9.27 14.87
C GLU A 392 13.57 8.70 13.79
N VAL A 393 12.72 9.56 13.24
CA VAL A 393 11.83 9.22 12.13
C VAL A 393 12.32 9.89 10.85
N THR A 394 12.29 9.15 9.75
CA THR A 394 12.81 9.64 8.47
C THR A 394 11.92 10.69 7.82
N PHE A 395 10.60 10.65 8.07
CA PHE A 395 9.62 11.50 7.39
C PHE A 395 8.56 12.01 8.36
N LEU A 396 8.19 13.29 8.24
CA LEU A 396 7.09 13.91 9.00
C LEU A 396 5.75 13.20 8.74
N SER A 397 5.55 12.59 7.57
CA SER A 397 4.31 11.89 7.21
C SER A 397 4.04 10.63 8.05
N ARG A 398 5.00 10.20 8.87
CA ARG A 398 4.79 9.16 9.89
C ARG A 398 4.10 9.70 11.15
N LEU A 399 4.13 11.01 11.36
CA LEU A 399 3.49 11.68 12.48
C LEU A 399 2.11 12.18 12.08
N PHE A 400 1.19 12.21 13.04
CA PHE A 400 -0.19 12.59 12.83
C PHE A 400 -0.60 13.67 13.81
N LEU A 401 -1.25 14.71 13.30
CA LEU A 401 -1.93 15.73 14.09
C LEU A 401 -3.41 15.67 13.73
N ASP A 402 -4.28 15.50 14.73
CA ASP A 402 -5.73 15.37 14.54
C ASP A 402 -6.13 14.35 13.46
N ASN A 403 -5.51 13.16 13.51
CA ASN A 403 -5.67 12.06 12.55
C ASN A 403 -5.26 12.38 11.10
N THR A 404 -4.57 13.50 10.86
CA THR A 404 -4.05 13.89 9.55
C THR A 404 -2.52 13.70 9.52
N PRO A 405 -1.96 13.05 8.49
CA PRO A 405 -0.51 12.94 8.35
C PRO A 405 0.16 14.33 8.28
N LEU A 406 1.19 14.52 9.09
CA LEU A 406 1.96 15.76 9.12
C LEU A 406 2.83 15.89 7.88
N HIS A 407 2.77 17.06 7.27
CA HIS A 407 3.66 17.48 6.20
C HIS A 407 4.43 18.72 6.67
N LYS A 408 5.46 19.13 5.93
CA LYS A 408 6.35 20.21 6.36
C LYS A 408 5.59 21.51 6.68
N ALA A 409 4.68 21.95 5.82
CA ALA A 409 3.92 23.17 6.04
C ALA A 409 3.04 23.09 7.30
N GLY A 410 2.30 21.99 7.49
CA GLY A 410 1.49 21.78 8.70
C GLY A 410 2.32 21.67 9.98
N PHE A 411 3.54 21.11 9.92
CA PHE A 411 4.46 21.14 11.06
C PHE A 411 4.94 22.57 11.35
N ASP A 412 5.43 23.28 10.34
CA ASP A 412 5.95 24.65 10.49
C ASP A 412 4.86 25.63 11.00
N GLU A 413 3.60 25.40 10.66
CA GLU A 413 2.44 26.18 11.13
C GLU A 413 2.05 25.86 12.58
N ALA A 414 2.09 24.59 12.96
CA ALA A 414 1.60 24.13 14.26
C ALA A 414 2.68 24.08 15.36
N CYS A 415 3.97 24.06 15.00
CA CYS A 415 5.04 23.84 15.97
C CYS A 415 5.31 25.08 16.84
N ASP A 416 5.60 24.83 18.11
CA ASP A 416 6.18 25.80 19.02
C ASP A 416 7.69 25.93 18.74
N SER A 417 8.19 27.18 18.75
CA SER A 417 9.62 27.44 18.61
C SER A 417 10.32 27.35 19.98
N GLU A 418 11.21 26.38 20.12
CA GLU A 418 12.05 26.17 21.30
C GLU A 418 13.53 26.40 20.97
N GLY A 419 13.96 27.66 20.96
CA GLY A 419 15.30 28.02 20.54
C GLY A 419 15.52 27.73 19.05
N PRO A 420 16.53 26.92 18.65
CA PRO A 420 16.75 26.56 17.25
C PRO A 420 15.85 25.41 16.78
N TYR A 421 15.02 24.84 17.65
CA TYR A 421 14.21 23.65 17.38
C TYR A 421 12.74 24.02 17.20
N GLY A 422 12.05 23.29 16.32
CA GLY A 422 10.58 23.29 16.28
C GLY A 422 10.06 22.07 17.05
N ALA A 423 9.15 22.28 18.00
CA ALA A 423 8.55 21.20 18.80
C ALA A 423 7.03 21.15 18.58
N LEU A 424 6.48 19.94 18.44
CA LEU A 424 5.05 19.74 18.24
C LEU A 424 4.60 18.47 18.97
N ASP A 425 3.57 18.60 19.79
CA ASP A 425 2.88 17.43 20.33
C ASP A 425 1.96 16.83 19.27
N CYS A 426 2.19 15.58 18.94
CA CYS A 426 1.45 14.87 17.90
C CYS A 426 1.24 13.41 18.29
N HIS A 427 0.90 12.57 17.32
CA HIS A 427 0.68 11.15 17.49
C HIS A 427 1.58 10.33 16.55
N LEU A 428 2.19 9.29 17.08
CA LEU A 428 2.85 8.24 16.30
C LEU A 428 1.88 7.04 16.20
N PRO A 429 1.32 6.73 15.02
CA PRO A 429 0.29 5.71 14.84
C PRO A 429 0.64 4.38 15.53
N ARG A 430 -0.34 3.79 16.24
CA ARG A 430 -0.21 2.51 16.96
C ARG A 430 0.80 2.48 18.12
N VAL A 431 1.56 3.56 18.33
CA VAL A 431 2.52 3.67 19.42
C VAL A 431 1.96 4.54 20.52
N ALA A 432 1.86 5.87 20.32
CA ALA A 432 1.49 6.83 21.36
C ALA A 432 1.26 8.26 20.87
N PRO A 433 0.62 9.10 21.69
CA PRO A 433 0.92 10.52 21.71
C PRO A 433 2.41 10.74 22.01
N VAL A 434 3.07 11.58 21.22
CA VAL A 434 4.51 11.84 21.28
C VAL A 434 4.79 13.34 21.15
N ARG A 435 6.01 13.75 21.49
CA ARG A 435 6.55 15.07 21.16
C ARG A 435 7.56 14.94 20.04
N ALA A 436 7.28 15.57 18.90
CA ALA A 436 8.17 15.61 17.76
C ALA A 436 9.04 16.86 17.81
N VAL A 437 10.34 16.70 17.55
CA VAL A 437 11.35 17.76 17.60
C VAL A 437 12.07 17.80 16.26
N LEU A 438 11.91 18.90 15.53
CA LEU A 438 12.60 19.17 14.28
C LEU A 438 13.95 19.81 14.57
N VAL A 439 15.02 19.07 14.28
CA VAL A 439 16.40 19.52 14.48
C VAL A 439 16.93 20.10 13.17
N PRO A 440 17.35 21.38 13.15
CA PRO A 440 17.94 21.98 11.96
C PRO A 440 19.25 21.28 11.59
N PRO A 441 19.68 21.34 10.32
CA PRO A 441 20.94 20.76 9.90
C PRO A 441 22.11 21.41 10.66
N SER A 442 23.08 20.60 11.10
CA SER A 442 24.26 21.06 11.84
C SER A 442 25.50 20.26 11.42
N GLY A 443 26.50 20.97 10.87
CA GLY A 443 27.73 20.35 10.35
C GLY A 443 27.42 19.35 9.23
N ASP A 444 27.92 18.12 9.39
CA ASP A 444 27.72 17.01 8.45
C ASP A 444 26.39 16.28 8.63
N THR A 445 25.63 16.60 9.68
CA THR A 445 24.31 15.99 9.91
C THR A 445 23.23 16.80 9.22
N GLY A 446 22.43 16.11 8.39
CA GLY A 446 21.25 16.69 7.76
C GLY A 446 20.18 17.09 8.78
N ARG A 447 19.05 17.58 8.28
CA ARG A 447 17.87 17.83 9.11
C ARG A 447 17.37 16.50 9.69
N ARG A 448 17.05 16.48 10.98
CA ARG A 448 16.57 15.28 11.70
C ARG A 448 15.20 15.53 12.32
N ILE A 449 14.42 14.47 12.49
CA ILE A 449 13.13 14.52 13.19
C ILE A 449 13.22 13.52 14.34
N LEU A 450 13.30 14.05 15.56
CA LEU A 450 13.34 13.24 16.77
C LEU A 450 11.94 13.15 17.36
N VAL A 451 11.62 12.01 17.96
CA VAL A 451 10.32 11.75 18.56
C VAL A 451 10.53 11.19 19.94
N SER A 452 9.91 11.81 20.95
CA SER A 452 9.91 11.34 22.33
C SER A 452 8.51 10.91 22.77
N SER A 453 8.40 9.78 23.46
CA SER A 453 7.16 9.41 24.15
C SER A 453 6.93 10.19 25.44
N ASN A 454 7.93 10.93 25.92
CA ASN A 454 7.79 11.85 27.05
C ASN A 454 7.56 13.28 26.57
N LYS A 455 6.32 13.75 26.65
CA LYS A 455 5.95 15.11 26.25
C LYS A 455 6.45 16.21 27.18
N ALA A 456 6.90 15.86 28.37
CA ALA A 456 7.44 16.82 29.33
C ALA A 456 8.91 17.19 29.07
N LEU A 457 9.61 16.47 28.18
CA LEU A 457 10.97 16.80 27.78
C LEU A 457 10.98 18.02 26.86
N THR A 458 11.92 18.95 27.09
CA THR A 458 12.16 20.06 26.16
C THR A 458 12.83 19.55 24.89
N ALA A 459 12.78 20.33 23.81
CA ALA A 459 13.49 19.99 22.57
C ALA A 459 15.00 19.79 22.80
N ALA A 460 15.60 20.59 23.68
CA ALA A 460 17.01 20.48 24.05
C ALA A 460 17.32 19.16 24.78
N ASP A 461 16.44 18.73 25.70
CA ASP A 461 16.59 17.44 26.39
C ASP A 461 16.53 16.28 25.40
N VAL A 462 15.55 16.30 24.48
CA VAL A 462 15.39 15.27 23.46
C VAL A 462 16.63 15.19 22.57
N VAL A 463 17.17 16.33 22.10
CA VAL A 463 18.39 16.35 21.30
C VAL A 463 19.59 15.81 22.09
N GLY A 464 19.76 16.23 23.35
CA GLY A 464 20.84 15.79 24.23
C GLY A 464 20.85 14.28 24.49
N LEU A 465 19.67 13.65 24.49
CA LEU A 465 19.54 12.19 24.60
C LEU A 465 19.97 11.43 23.33
N THR A 466 20.29 12.11 22.22
CA THR A 466 20.71 11.47 20.96
C THR A 466 22.19 11.67 20.60
N VAL A 467 22.90 12.55 21.30
CA VAL A 467 24.32 12.84 21.03
C VAL A 467 25.17 11.72 21.65
N PRO A 468 25.95 10.94 20.89
CA PRO A 468 26.71 9.79 21.39
C PRO A 468 27.57 10.10 22.62
#